data_AF-A0A838J5I3-F1
#
_entry.id   AF-A0A838J5I3-F1
#
_cell.length_a   1.000
_cell.length_b   1.000
_cell.length_c   1.000
_cell.angle_alpha   90.00
_cell.angle_beta   90.00
_cell.angle_gamma   90.00
#
_symmetry.space_group_name_H-M   'P 1'
#
loop_
_entity.id
_entity.type
_entity.pdbx_description
1 polymer ?
#
loop_
_entity_poly.entity_id
_entity_poly.type
_entity_poly.pdbx_seq_one_letter_code
_entity_poly.pdbx_strand_id
1 'polypeptide(L)' 'MKTNNTTIFYGAIAVAIIAIAIAVYYAVPGINHILVSDNPTGFHLKHMVAFIILAVIGILAALVNRPHAATGSSL' A
#
# COMPACT_ATOMS: atom_id res chain seq x y z
N MET A 1 1.76 18.29 -18.08
CA MET A 1 2.15 18.38 -16.67
C MET A 1 3.44 17.58 -16.49
N LYS A 2 4.50 18.18 -15.94
CA LYS A 2 5.72 17.43 -15.59
C LYS A 2 5.38 16.60 -14.35
N THR A 3 5.21 15.29 -14.50
CA THR A 3 4.96 14.40 -13.36
C THR A 3 6.14 14.49 -12.41
N ASN A 4 5.88 15.02 -11.22
CA ASN A 4 6.83 15.06 -10.12
C ASN A 4 6.95 13.62 -9.61
N ASN A 5 7.91 12.86 -10.15
CA ASN A 5 8.18 11.46 -9.77
C ASN A 5 8.30 11.31 -8.25
N THR A 6 8.81 12.33 -7.56
CA THR A 6 8.84 12.43 -6.09
C THR A 6 7.46 12.36 -5.44
N THR A 7 6.45 13.04 -6.00
CA THR A 7 5.07 13.00 -5.48
C THR A 7 4.46 11.61 -5.69
N ILE A 8 4.69 10.99 -6.84
CA ILE A 8 4.23 9.61 -7.10
C ILE A 8 4.93 8.62 -6.15
N PHE A 9 6.23 8.80 -5.90
CA PHE A 9 6.99 7.98 -4.94
C PHE A 9 6.39 8.01 -3.54
N TYR A 10 6.21 9.19 -2.94
CA TYR A 10 5.66 9.31 -1.60
C TYR A 10 4.18 8.91 -1.53
N GLY A 11 3.40 9.24 -2.56
CA GLY A 11 2.00 8.80 -2.67
C GLY A 11 1.88 7.27 -2.72
N ALA A 12 2.72 6.62 -3.51
CA ALA A 12 2.73 5.16 -3.63
C ALA A 12 3.14 4.47 -2.33
N ILE A 13 4.10 5.03 -1.59
CA ILE A 13 4.48 4.55 -0.25
C ILE A 13 3.31 4.68 0.72
N ALA A 14 2.65 5.84 0.77
CA ALA A 14 1.52 6.06 1.66
C ALA A 14 0.38 5.07 1.37
N VAL A 15 0.06 4.84 0.10
CA VAL A 15 -0.93 3.83 -0.33
C VAL A 15 -0.51 2.43 0.10
N ALA A 16 0.76 2.05 -0.07
CA ALA A 16 1.24 0.73 0.34
C ALA A 16 1.10 0.51 1.86
N ILE A 17 1.44 1.51 2.67
CA ILE A 17 1.31 1.45 4.14
C ILE A 17 -0.15 1.27 4.54
N ILE A 18 -1.06 2.08 3.97
CA ILE A 18 -2.50 2.00 4.25
C ILE A 18 -3.04 0.64 3.84
N ALA A 19 -2.67 0.13 2.67
CA ALA A 19 -3.08 -1.18 2.21
C ALA A 19 -2.60 -2.31 3.15
N ILE A 20 -1.37 -2.25 3.65
CA ILE A 20 -0.86 -3.21 4.65
C ILE A 20 -1.69 -3.13 5.94
N ALA A 21 -1.95 -1.92 6.45
CA ALA A 21 -2.75 -1.75 7.67
C ALA A 21 -4.15 -2.34 7.52
N ILE A 22 -4.79 -2.14 6.37
CA ILE A 22 -6.11 -2.72 6.07
C ILE A 22 -6.03 -4.25 5.92
N ALA A 23 -4.97 -4.79 5.30
CA ALA A 23 -4.77 -6.23 5.21
C ALA A 23 -4.66 -6.88 6.60
N VAL A 24 -3.91 -6.26 7.52
CA VAL A 24 -3.80 -6.71 8.91
C VAL A 24 -5.16 -6.63 9.63
N TYR A 25 -5.92 -5.54 9.42
CA TYR A 25 -7.26 -5.40 9.98
C TYR A 25 -8.15 -6.59 9.60
N TYR A 26 -8.24 -6.95 8.31
CA TYR A 26 -9.01 -8.13 7.84
C TYR A 26 -8.44 -9.50 8.25
N ALA A 27 -7.23 -9.53 8.80
CA ALA A 27 -6.58 -10.74 9.27
C ALA A 27 -6.82 -11.02 10.77
N VAL A 28 -7.32 -10.04 11.54
CA VAL A 28 -7.52 -10.18 12.98
C VAL A 28 -8.99 -10.53 13.27
N PRO A 29 -9.29 -11.75 13.72
CA PRO A 29 -10.65 -12.11 14.14
C PRO A 29 -11.05 -11.38 15.43
N GLY A 30 -12.34 -11.15 15.63
CA GLY A 30 -12.89 -10.50 16.83
C GLY A 30 -13.04 -8.98 16.73
N ILE A 31 -12.63 -8.37 15.62
CA ILE A 31 -12.88 -6.95 15.31
C ILE A 31 -14.00 -6.87 14.26
N ASN A 32 -14.86 -5.85 14.36
CA ASN A 32 -15.92 -5.64 13.39
C ASN A 32 -15.36 -5.09 12.07
N HIS A 33 -15.57 -5.81 10.97
CA HIS A 33 -15.13 -5.50 9.60
C HIS A 33 -16.19 -4.74 8.81
N ILE A 34 -15.86 -3.53 8.35
CA ILE A 34 -16.82 -2.59 7.72
C ILE A 34 -17.08 -2.80 6.21
N LEU A 35 -16.32 -3.66 5.52
CA LEU A 35 -16.52 -3.98 4.10
C LEU A 35 -16.68 -5.49 3.89
N VAL A 36 -17.63 -6.09 4.58
CA VAL A 36 -17.94 -7.50 4.39
C VAL A 36 -19.45 -7.73 4.48
N SER A 37 -19.97 -8.66 3.68
CA SER A 37 -21.42 -8.95 3.63
C SER A 37 -21.81 -10.16 4.47
N ASP A 38 -20.82 -10.93 4.91
CA ASP A 38 -20.92 -12.13 5.73
C ASP A 38 -20.49 -11.83 7.19
N ASN A 39 -20.02 -12.85 7.94
CA ASN A 39 -19.72 -12.73 9.37
C ASN A 39 -18.70 -11.60 9.64
N PRO A 40 -19.13 -10.45 10.20
CA PRO A 40 -18.30 -9.25 10.23
C PRO A 40 -17.18 -9.31 11.27
N THR A 41 -17.17 -10.30 12.15
CA THR A 41 -16.10 -10.49 13.14
C THR A 41 -15.15 -11.63 12.79
N GLY A 42 -15.30 -12.21 11.59
CA GLY A 42 -14.50 -13.33 11.10
C GLY A 42 -13.15 -12.91 10.52
N PHE A 43 -12.34 -13.91 10.17
CA PHE A 43 -11.15 -13.73 9.36
C PHE A 43 -11.55 -13.66 7.87
N HIS A 44 -11.12 -12.62 7.15
CA HIS A 44 -11.52 -12.40 5.75
C HIS A 44 -10.35 -12.49 4.79
N LEU A 45 -9.98 -13.74 4.45
CA LEU A 45 -8.84 -14.03 3.57
C LEU A 45 -8.88 -13.28 2.23
N LYS A 46 -10.06 -13.17 1.60
CA LYS A 46 -10.21 -12.51 0.30
C LYS A 46 -9.83 -11.03 0.36
N HIS A 47 -10.31 -10.31 1.39
CA HIS A 47 -9.98 -8.91 1.60
C HIS A 47 -8.52 -8.74 1.97
N MET A 48 -8.01 -9.55 2.91
CA MET A 48 -6.60 -9.56 3.28
C MET A 48 -5.71 -9.70 2.03
N VAL A 49 -5.93 -10.74 1.21
CA VAL A 49 -5.14 -10.97 -0.02
C VAL A 49 -5.28 -9.82 -1.01
N ALA A 50 -6.48 -9.28 -1.22
CA ALA A 50 -6.69 -8.15 -2.11
C ALA A 50 -5.88 -6.91 -1.69
N PHE A 51 -5.87 -6.59 -0.38
CA PHE A 51 -5.08 -5.47 0.14
C PHE A 51 -3.58 -5.74 0.14
N ILE A 52 -3.14 -6.99 0.32
CA ILE A 52 -1.72 -7.36 0.12
C ILE A 52 -1.30 -7.15 -1.34
N ILE A 53 -2.12 -7.55 -2.31
CA ILE A 53 -1.84 -7.31 -3.73
C ILE A 53 -1.74 -5.80 -4.00
N LEU A 54 -2.66 -5.00 -3.46
CA LEU A 54 -2.62 -3.55 -3.59
C LEU A 54 -1.35 -2.94 -2.98
N ALA A 55 -0.92 -3.44 -1.82
CA ALA A 55 0.33 -3.02 -1.18
C ALA A 55 1.54 -3.32 -2.07
N VAL A 56 1.61 -4.51 -2.67
CA VAL A 56 2.68 -4.89 -3.61
C VAL A 56 2.70 -3.94 -4.81
N ILE A 57 1.55 -3.61 -5.40
CA ILE A 57 1.46 -2.65 -6.50
C ILE A 57 1.97 -1.26 -6.06
N GLY A 58 1.61 -0.80 -4.86
CA GLY A 58 2.12 0.44 -4.28
C GLY A 58 3.64 0.44 -4.11
N ILE A 59 4.21 -0.66 -3.62
CA ILE A 59 5.66 -0.82 -3.49
C ILE A 59 6.33 -0.77 -4.86
N LEU A 60 5.81 -1.50 -5.85
CA LEU A 60 6.36 -1.49 -7.22
C LEU A 60 6.28 -0.08 -7.84
N ALA A 61 5.17 0.62 -7.67
CA ALA A 61 5.02 2.00 -8.14
C ALA A 61 6.02 2.94 -7.46
N ALA A 62 6.24 2.80 -6.15
CA ALA A 62 7.28 3.54 -5.45
C ALA A 62 8.68 3.22 -5.98
N LEU A 63 9.01 1.94 -6.18
CA LEU A 63 10.31 1.53 -6.69
C LEU A 63 10.61 2.11 -8.07
N VAL A 64 9.63 2.10 -8.99
CA VAL A 64 9.77 2.68 -10.35
C VAL A 64 9.91 4.19 -10.32
N ASN A 65 9.29 4.87 -9.34
CA ASN A 65 9.32 6.33 -9.22
C ASN A 65 10.37 6.84 -8.23
N ARG A 66 11.25 5.96 -7.73
CA ARG A 66 12.27 6.32 -6.74
C ARG A 66 13.11 7.50 -7.26
N PRO A 67 13.21 8.61 -6.53
CA PRO A 67 14.09 9.70 -6.93
C PRO A 67 15.52 9.18 -6.97
N HIS A 68 16.19 9.34 -8.11
CA HIS A 68 17.62 9.08 -8.21
C HIS A 68 18.33 10.07 -7.29
N ALA A 69 19.18 9.55 -6.39
CA ALA A 69 20.12 10.41 -5.69
C ALA A 69 20.95 11.12 -6.77
N ALA A 70 21.04 12.44 -6.71
CA ALA A 70 22.02 13.18 -7.49
C ALA A 70 23.39 12.67 -7.03
N THR A 71 23.98 11.76 -7.79
CA THR A 71 25.39 11.42 -7.66
C THR A 71 26.11 12.76 -7.77
N GLY A 72 26.67 13.23 -6.66
CA GLY A 72 27.35 14.51 -6.59
C GLY A 72 28.46 14.54 -7.61
N SER A 73 28.20 15.15 -8.76
CA SER A 73 29.21 15.74 -9.61
C SER A 73 29.66 17.04 -8.93
N SER A 74 30.37 16.89 -7.81
CA SER A 74 31.21 17.93 -7.27
C SER A 74 32.65 17.49 -7.46
N LEU A 75 33.31 18.19 -8.38
CA LEU A 75 34.76 18.26 -8.64
C LEU A 75 35.35 17.14 -9.50
#